data_AF-A0A7K2EGD8-F1
#
_entry.id   AF-A0A7K2EGD8-F1
#
_cell.length_a   1.000
_cell.length_b   1.000
_cell.length_c   1.000
_cell.angle_alpha   90.00
_cell.angle_beta   90.00
_cell.angle_gamma   90.00
#
_symmetry.space_group_name_H-M   'P 1'
#
loop_
_entity.id
_entity.type
_entity.pdbx_description
1 polymer ?
#
loop_
_entity_poly.entity_id
_entity_poly.type
_entity_poly.pdbx_seq_one_letter_code
_entity_poly.pdbx_strand_id
1 'polypeptide(L)'
;MREPSPILVPTSYQLGYEKARSVDRVLADLYVRHTTIGDPELDPVIKECSESLPPDVFSRYVRAGILQKEDFLTGAPDSLREFFRSVDNTNPPWLYYESFRPAT
;
A
#
# COMPACT_ATOMS: atom_id res chain seq x y z
N MET A 1 31.92 10.63 -2.25
CA MET A 1 30.77 9.91 -2.83
C MET A 1 30.31 8.91 -1.78
N ARG A 2 29.02 8.91 -1.41
CA ARG A 2 28.48 7.91 -0.46
C ARG A 2 28.35 6.59 -1.20
N GLU A 3 28.86 5.49 -0.64
CA GLU A 3 28.57 4.17 -1.20
C GLU A 3 27.06 3.92 -1.18
N PRO A 4 26.47 3.35 -2.24
CA PRO A 4 25.05 3.05 -2.26
C PRO A 4 24.76 1.98 -1.20
N SER A 5 23.79 2.25 -0.32
CA SER A 5 23.33 1.26 0.66
C SER A 5 22.95 -0.05 -0.01
N PRO A 6 23.22 -1.20 0.62
CA PRO A 6 22.88 -2.52 0.09
C PRO A 6 21.37 -2.59 -0.18
N ILE A 7 21.01 -3.16 -1.34
CA ILE A 7 19.61 -3.30 -1.75
C ILE A 7 19.01 -4.49 -1.01
N LEU A 8 17.98 -4.25 -0.21
CA LEU A 8 17.17 -5.30 0.41
C LEU A 8 16.16 -5.80 -0.63
N VAL A 9 16.32 -7.05 -1.06
CA VAL A 9 15.42 -7.68 -2.03
C VAL A 9 14.41 -8.54 -1.25
N PRO A 10 13.11 -8.23 -1.27
CA PRO A 10 12.10 -9.06 -0.62
C PRO A 10 12.13 -10.48 -1.18
N THR A 11 11.90 -11.50 -0.33
CA THR A 11 12.04 -12.92 -0.72
C THR A 11 11.19 -13.29 -1.94
N SER A 12 9.97 -12.74 -2.05
CA SER A 12 9.08 -12.94 -3.20
C SER A 12 9.62 -12.38 -4.51
N TYR A 13 10.61 -11.49 -4.46
CA TYR A 13 11.18 -10.80 -5.62
C TYR A 13 12.57 -11.33 -6.01
N GLN A 14 13.22 -12.17 -5.20
CA GLN A 14 14.62 -12.58 -5.41
C GLN A 14 14.87 -13.19 -6.80
N LEU A 15 14.09 -14.22 -7.18
CA LEU A 15 14.25 -14.88 -8.49
C LEU A 15 14.01 -13.93 -9.67
N GLY A 16 12.99 -13.08 -9.56
CA GLY A 16 12.66 -12.10 -10.60
C GLY A 16 13.72 -11.00 -10.72
N TYR A 17 14.24 -10.55 -9.58
CA TYR A 17 15.28 -9.53 -9.49
C TYR A 17 16.60 -10.01 -10.11
N GLU A 18 17.06 -11.22 -9.81
CA GLU A 18 18.28 -11.77 -10.40
C GLU A 18 18.20 -11.81 -11.93
N LYS A 19 17.07 -12.30 -12.45
CA LYS A 19 16.82 -12.34 -13.90
C LYS A 19 16.80 -10.93 -14.50
N ALA A 20 16.04 -10.00 -13.92
CA ALA A 20 15.93 -8.63 -14.41
C ALA A 20 17.27 -7.89 -14.37
N ARG A 21 18.05 -8.07 -13.31
CA ARG A 21 19.36 -7.45 -13.11
C ARG A 21 20.39 -7.89 -14.16
N SER A 22 20.27 -9.10 -14.69
CA SER A 22 21.13 -9.58 -15.79
C SER A 22 20.86 -8.88 -17.13
N VAL A 23 19.66 -8.30 -17.29
CA VAL A 23 19.22 -7.59 -18.50
C VAL A 23 19.48 -6.09 -18.36
N ASP A 24 19.00 -5.50 -17.26
CA ASP A 24 19.22 -4.10 -16.92
C ASP A 24 19.36 -3.96 -15.40
N ARG A 25 20.61 -3.78 -14.95
CA ARG A 25 20.93 -3.63 -13.53
C ARG A 25 20.34 -2.36 -12.94
N VAL A 26 20.41 -1.23 -13.67
CA VAL A 26 20.00 0.06 -13.12
C VAL A 26 18.50 0.07 -12.90
N LEU A 27 17.73 -0.41 -13.89
CA LEU A 27 16.28 -0.48 -13.78
C LEU A 27 15.82 -1.50 -12.73
N ALA A 28 16.45 -2.67 -12.64
CA ALA A 28 16.12 -3.67 -11.62
C ALA A 28 16.39 -3.14 -10.19
N ASP A 29 17.54 -2.47 -9.98
CA ASP A 29 17.90 -1.86 -8.71
C ASP A 29 16.92 -0.74 -8.32
N LEU A 30 16.53 0.11 -9.29
CA LEU A 30 15.52 1.15 -9.07
C LEU A 30 14.16 0.54 -8.72
N TYR A 31 13.70 -0.45 -9.48
CA TYR A 31 12.41 -1.08 -9.23
C TYR A 31 12.33 -1.63 -7.79
N VAL A 32 13.30 -2.43 -7.36
CA VAL A 32 13.29 -2.99 -6.00
C VAL A 32 13.33 -1.90 -4.94
N ARG A 33 14.14 -0.85 -5.10
CA ARG A 33 14.14 0.29 -4.15
C ARG A 33 12.76 0.92 -4.01
N HIS A 34 12.00 1.05 -5.10
CA HIS A 34 10.65 1.63 -5.04
C HIS A 34 9.62 0.68 -4.40
N THR A 35 9.84 -0.64 -4.44
CA THR A 35 8.98 -1.59 -3.70
C THR A 35 9.16 -1.52 -2.18
N THR A 36 10.24 -0.87 -1.70
CA THR A 36 10.50 -0.68 -0.27
C THR A 36 10.05 0.66 0.28
N ILE A 37 9.43 1.51 -0.55
CA ILE A 37 8.84 2.76 -0.10
C ILE A 37 7.48 2.42 0.52
N GLY A 38 7.39 2.54 1.85
CA GLY A 38 6.15 2.33 2.61
C GLY A 38 5.26 3.57 2.64
N ASP A 39 4.16 3.47 3.39
CA ASP A 39 3.23 4.56 3.64
C ASP A 39 3.35 4.99 5.12
N PRO A 40 3.95 6.15 5.43
CA PRO A 40 4.19 6.54 6.81
C PRO A 40 2.91 6.75 7.64
N GLU A 41 1.77 6.98 7.00
CA GLU A 41 0.48 7.17 7.67
C GLU A 41 -0.23 5.83 7.88
N LEU A 42 -0.18 4.94 6.89
CA LEU A 42 -0.85 3.64 6.94
C LEU A 42 -0.01 2.55 7.64
N ASP A 43 1.32 2.57 7.51
CA ASP A 43 2.21 1.53 8.07
C ASP A 43 1.99 1.30 9.59
N PRO A 44 1.85 2.34 10.45
CA PRO A 44 1.55 2.14 11.87
C PRO A 44 0.18 1.49 12.11
N VAL A 45 -0.83 1.86 11.31
CA VAL A 45 -2.21 1.34 11.41
C VAL A 45 -2.23 -0.15 11.04
N ILE A 46 -1.56 -0.52 9.95
CA ILE A 46 -1.43 -1.93 9.52
C ILE A 46 -0.72 -2.75 10.59
N LYS A 47 0.36 -2.21 11.16
CA LYS A 47 1.10 -2.89 12.22
C LYS A 47 0.21 -3.18 13.42
N GLU A 48 -0.48 -2.18 13.95
CA GLU A 48 -1.40 -2.34 15.09
C GLU A 48 -2.50 -3.37 14.77
N CYS A 49 -3.12 -3.28 13.60
CA CYS A 49 -4.16 -4.23 13.19
C CYS A 49 -3.63 -5.66 13.09
N SER A 50 -2.41 -5.85 12.58
CA SER A 50 -1.79 -7.18 12.45
C SER A 50 -1.47 -7.82 13.80
N GLU A 51 -1.22 -7.00 14.83
CA GLU A 51 -0.92 -7.45 16.19
C GLU A 51 -2.21 -7.71 17.01
N SER A 52 -3.28 -6.97 16.72
CA SER A 52 -4.51 -6.96 17.53
C SER A 52 -5.68 -7.76 16.93
N LEU A 53 -5.65 -8.07 15.62
CA LEU A 53 -6.77 -8.70 14.93
C LEU A 53 -6.38 -10.00 14.22
N PRO A 54 -7.27 -11.01 14.21
CA PRO A 54 -7.18 -12.12 13.27
C PRO A 54 -7.22 -11.62 11.80
N PRO A 55 -6.49 -12.27 10.86
CA PRO A 55 -6.40 -11.81 9.48
C PRO A 55 -7.75 -11.68 8.74
N ASP A 56 -8.70 -12.57 9.02
CA ASP A 56 -10.03 -12.54 8.41
C ASP A 56 -10.89 -11.38 8.94
N VAL A 57 -10.74 -11.06 10.23
CA VAL A 57 -11.40 -9.91 10.86
C VAL A 57 -10.83 -8.60 10.31
N PHE A 58 -9.49 -8.50 10.25
CA PHE A 58 -8.83 -7.34 9.64
C PHE A 58 -9.29 -7.11 8.19
N SER A 59 -9.32 -8.17 7.39
CA SER A 59 -9.78 -8.10 5.99
C SER A 59 -11.22 -7.60 5.86
N ARG A 60 -12.11 -7.99 6.80
CA ARG A 60 -13.50 -7.50 6.83
C ARG A 60 -13.59 -6.01 7.13
N TYR A 61 -12.79 -5.51 8.07
CA TYR A 61 -12.76 -4.08 8.39
C TYR A 61 -12.17 -3.24 7.25
N VAL A 62 -11.06 -3.66 6.65
CA VAL A 62 -10.49 -2.98 5.48
C VAL A 62 -11.53 -2.88 4.36
N ARG A 63 -12.24 -3.99 4.08
CA ARG A 63 -13.33 -3.97 3.09
C ARG A 63 -14.47 -3.03 3.48
N ALA A 64 -14.84 -2.98 4.75
CA ALA A 64 -15.88 -2.07 5.23
C ALA A 64 -15.48 -0.59 5.04
N GLY A 65 -14.23 -0.24 5.37
CA GLY A 65 -13.70 1.11 5.17
C GLY A 65 -13.63 1.52 3.70
N ILE A 66 -13.14 0.64 2.82
CA ILE A 66 -13.14 0.88 1.36
C ILE A 66 -14.56 1.10 0.82
N LEU A 67 -15.54 0.35 1.32
CA LEU A 67 -16.95 0.49 0.92
C LEU A 67 -17.69 1.60 1.68
N GLN A 68 -16.99 2.39 2.50
CA GLN A 68 -17.54 3.49 3.30
C GLN A 68 -18.72 3.06 4.19
N LYS A 69 -18.64 1.85 4.75
CA LYS A 69 -19.65 1.28 5.65
C LYS A 69 -19.26 1.50 7.11
N GLU A 70 -19.31 2.76 7.56
CA GLU A 70 -18.84 3.19 8.89
C GLU A 70 -19.45 2.37 10.05
N ASP A 71 -20.73 1.99 9.95
CA ASP A 71 -21.41 1.17 10.98
C ASP A 71 -20.76 -0.21 11.20
N PHE A 72 -20.04 -0.72 10.19
CA PHE A 72 -19.33 -2.00 10.28
C PHE A 72 -17.92 -1.84 10.85
N LEU A 73 -17.45 -0.61 11.08
CA LEU A 73 -16.16 -0.31 11.68
C LEU A 73 -16.23 -0.11 13.20
N THR A 74 -17.41 -0.12 13.83
CA THR A 74 -17.56 0.16 15.28
C THR A 74 -16.68 -0.70 16.18
N GLY A 75 -16.36 -1.94 15.77
CA GLY A 75 -15.46 -2.85 16.50
C GLY A 75 -14.00 -2.85 16.04
N ALA A 76 -13.65 -2.07 15.02
CA ALA A 76 -12.29 -1.95 14.53
C ALA A 76 -11.41 -1.14 15.50
N PRO A 77 -10.07 -1.31 15.50
CA PRO A 77 -9.15 -0.43 16.23
C PRO A 77 -9.36 1.04 15.89
N ASP A 78 -9.15 1.91 16.88
CA ASP A 78 -9.37 3.35 16.76
C ASP A 78 -8.52 3.97 15.65
N SER A 79 -7.27 3.52 15.51
CA SER A 79 -6.36 3.96 14.45
C SER A 79 -6.88 3.65 13.05
N LEU A 80 -7.52 2.50 12.85
CA LEU A 80 -8.10 2.12 11.57
C LEU A 80 -9.34 2.97 11.24
N ARG A 81 -10.20 3.22 12.24
CA ARG A 81 -11.37 4.09 12.05
C ARG A 81 -10.94 5.51 11.74
N GLU A 82 -9.97 6.04 12.47
CA GLU A 82 -9.48 7.40 12.26
C GLU A 82 -8.79 7.55 10.91
N PHE A 83 -8.01 6.56 10.48
CA PHE A 83 -7.43 6.54 9.14
C PHE A 83 -8.50 6.67 8.04
N PHE A 84 -9.57 5.87 8.09
CA PHE A 84 -10.63 5.98 7.08
C PHE A 84 -11.40 7.30 7.14
N ARG A 85 -11.46 7.97 8.30
CA ARG A 85 -12.04 9.31 8.43
C ARG A 85 -11.13 10.41 7.93
N SER A 86 -9.81 10.24 8.05
CA SER A 86 -8.82 11.22 7.62
C SER A 86 -8.58 11.21 6.11
N VAL A 87 -8.87 10.08 5.44
CA VAL A 87 -8.76 9.97 3.99
C VAL A 87 -9.81 10.86 3.32
N ASP A 88 -9.32 11.92 2.68
CA ASP A 88 -10.13 12.76 1.81
C ASP A 88 -10.58 11.93 0.59
N ASN A 89 -11.88 11.67 0.49
CA ASN A 89 -12.48 10.94 -0.63
C ASN A 89 -12.67 11.84 -1.88
N THR A 90 -12.15 13.06 -1.88
CA THR A 90 -12.13 13.88 -3.08
C THR A 90 -11.07 13.40 -4.06
N ASN A 91 -11.41 13.51 -5.34
CA ASN A 91 -10.48 13.17 -6.39
C ASN A 91 -9.32 14.18 -6.39
N PRO A 92 -8.08 13.73 -6.60
CA PRO A 92 -6.98 14.64 -6.83
C PRO A 92 -7.33 15.63 -7.95
N PRO A 93 -6.89 16.90 -7.89
CA PRO A 93 -7.28 17.93 -8.85
C PRO A 93 -6.85 17.63 -10.30
N TRP A 94 -5.89 16.72 -10.46
CA TRP A 94 -5.40 16.25 -11.75
C TRP A 94 -6.22 15.07 -12.31
N LEU A 95 -7.14 14.48 -11.54
CA LEU A 95 -7.88 13.28 -11.92
C LEU A 95 -9.24 13.63 -12.54
N TYR A 96 -9.30 13.57 -13.87
CA TYR A 96 -10.53 13.75 -14.64
C TYR A 96 -11.16 12.39 -14.99
N TYR A 97 -11.95 11.80 -14.10
CA TYR A 97 -12.51 10.45 -14.29
C TYR A 97 -13.23 10.22 -15.63
N GLU A 98 -13.90 11.24 -16.16
CA GLU A 98 -14.63 11.16 -17.43
C GLU A 98 -13.72 10.83 -18.62
N SER A 99 -12.41 11.13 -18.57
CA SER A 99 -11.49 10.78 -19.66
C SER A 99 -11.15 9.29 -19.73
N PHE A 100 -11.50 8.51 -18.71
CA PHE A 100 -11.23 7.07 -18.63
C PHE A 100 -12.45 6.20 -18.93
N ARG A 101 -13.61 6.80 -19.22
CA ARG A 101 -14.80 6.03 -19.61
C ARG A 101 -14.63 5.47 -21.03
N PRO A 102 -15.03 4.21 -21.28
CA PRO A 102 -15.09 3.70 -22.65
C PRO A 102 -16.02 4.58 -23.49
N ALA A 103 -15.63 4.86 -24.73
CA ALA A 103 -16.55 5.47 -25.68
C ALA A 103 -17.74 4.50 -25.88
N THR A 104 -18.94 4.95 -25.53
CA THR A 104 -20.21 4.27 -25.84
C THR A 104 -20.54 4.35 -27.31
#